data_AF-A0A0H3PC62-F1
#
_entry.id   AF-A0A0H3PC62-F1
#
_cell.length_a   1.000
_cell.length_b   1.000
_cell.length_c   1.000
_cell.angle_alpha   90.00
_cell.angle_beta   90.00
_cell.angle_gamma   90.00
#
_symmetry.space_group_name_H-M   'P 1'
#
loop_
_entity.id
_entity.type
_entity.pdbx_description
1 polymer ?
#
loop_
_entity_poly.entity_id
_entity_poly.type
_entity_poly.pdbx_seq_one_letter_code
_entity_poly.pdbx_strand_id
1 'polypeptide(L)'
;MEHEYQRAVTRVCVQTALLLLQHGAESTVVVQMAQRLGIALGVESVECALTANAVVLTTLSDNHCITTARKNTDKGINMQMVTDVQRIVIAVEHHLYDLEIAQRKLDQLKPLKYNRWLVVFMIGLSCAAFAHLSGGDWIICGITIFMLKLLDDMLFAAIPAVGFALVFNVPPKALKYCAILAALGHVTRTLLLHINMPIVFATFFATCVIGFLGVHLSHRYLAHPKAFTVAAIIPCLHDQKRIELID
;
A
#
# COMPACT_ATOMS: atom_id res chain seq x y z
N MET A 1 36.22 2.56 8.27
CA MET A 1 35.24 2.41 9.38
C MET A 1 35.73 1.38 10.38
N GLU A 2 35.42 1.55 11.68
CA GLU A 2 35.70 0.50 12.67
C GLU A 2 34.84 -0.74 12.37
N HIS A 3 35.42 -1.94 12.36
CA HIS A 3 34.73 -3.19 11.99
C HIS A 3 33.40 -3.40 12.72
N GLU A 4 33.30 -2.91 13.95
CA GLU A 4 32.12 -2.98 14.79
C GLU A 4 30.97 -2.10 14.27
N TYR A 5 31.28 -0.92 13.72
CA TYR A 5 30.31 -0.03 13.11
C TYR A 5 29.72 -0.65 11.83
N GLN A 6 30.56 -1.19 10.93
CA GLN A 6 30.10 -1.86 9.71
C GLN A 6 29.12 -2.99 10.05
N ARG A 7 29.46 -3.81 11.06
CA ARG A 7 28.61 -4.92 11.52
C ARG A 7 27.26 -4.43 12.04
N ALA A 8 27.22 -3.29 12.73
CA ALA A 8 25.99 -2.68 13.21
C ALA A 8 25.13 -2.17 12.05
N VAL A 9 25.73 -1.52 11.05
CA VAL A 9 25.05 -1.12 9.79
C VAL A 9 24.46 -2.34 9.07
N THR A 10 25.24 -3.42 8.89
CA THR A 10 24.75 -4.67 8.28
C THR A 10 23.52 -5.20 9.02
N ARG A 11 23.53 -5.18 10.35
CA ARG A 11 22.42 -5.68 11.18
C ARG A 11 21.15 -4.88 10.96
N VAL A 12 21.25 -3.56 10.94
CA VAL A 12 20.13 -2.63 10.71
C VAL A 12 19.58 -2.78 9.29
N CYS A 13 20.45 -2.94 8.29
CA CYS A 13 20.04 -3.18 6.90
C CYS A 13 19.30 -4.52 6.73
N VAL A 14 19.81 -5.61 7.32
CA VAL A 14 19.14 -6.92 7.27
C VAL A 14 17.79 -6.87 7.99
N GLN A 15 17.71 -6.21 9.14
CA GLN A 15 16.47 -6.05 9.89
C GLN A 15 15.43 -5.27 9.09
N THR A 16 15.85 -4.20 8.42
CA THR A 16 14.99 -3.40 7.53
C THR A 16 14.44 -4.26 6.40
N ALA A 17 15.33 -5.00 5.70
CA ALA A 17 14.93 -5.90 4.63
C ALA A 17 13.96 -6.99 5.12
N LEU A 18 14.25 -7.56 6.29
CA LEU A 18 13.42 -8.60 6.91
C LEU A 18 12.04 -8.07 7.29
N LEU A 19 11.95 -6.89 7.92
CA LEU A 19 10.66 -6.28 8.31
C LEU A 19 9.78 -5.96 7.11
N LEU A 20 10.39 -5.44 6.03
CA LEU A 20 9.69 -5.18 4.77
C LEU A 20 9.18 -6.48 4.14
N LEU A 21 10.04 -7.48 4.03
CA LEU A 21 9.68 -8.77 3.43
C LEU A 21 8.61 -9.52 4.23
N GLN A 22 8.70 -9.51 5.57
CA GLN A 22 7.72 -10.15 6.47
C GLN A 22 6.32 -9.54 6.38
N HIS A 23 6.21 -8.30 5.89
CA HIS A 23 4.96 -7.53 5.87
C HIS A 23 4.42 -7.27 4.46
N GLY A 24 4.91 -8.01 3.47
CA GLY A 24 4.35 -8.04 2.13
C GLY A 24 4.80 -6.89 1.22
N ALA A 25 5.96 -6.28 1.52
CA ALA A 25 6.62 -5.36 0.59
C ALA A 25 7.11 -6.11 -0.66
N GLU A 26 7.16 -5.40 -1.79
CA GLU A 26 7.71 -5.92 -3.04
C GLU A 26 9.22 -6.15 -2.90
N SER A 27 9.74 -7.22 -3.52
CA SER A 27 11.15 -7.60 -3.44
C SER A 27 12.10 -6.48 -3.89
N THR A 28 11.70 -5.73 -4.92
CA THR A 28 12.41 -4.55 -5.42
C THR A 28 12.53 -3.48 -4.33
N VAL A 29 11.46 -3.19 -3.61
CA VAL A 29 11.44 -2.21 -2.52
C VAL A 29 12.26 -2.68 -1.34
N VAL A 30 12.19 -3.97 -0.99
CA VAL A 30 13.02 -4.56 0.07
C VAL A 30 14.51 -4.33 -0.22
N VAL A 31 14.96 -4.67 -1.44
CA VAL A 31 16.36 -4.49 -1.86
C VAL A 31 16.74 -3.01 -1.88
N GLN A 32 15.93 -2.16 -2.53
CA GLN A 32 16.21 -0.73 -2.65
C GLN A 32 16.31 -0.03 -1.29
N MET A 33 15.40 -0.32 -0.36
CA MET A 33 15.43 0.30 0.97
C MET A 33 16.66 -0.14 1.77
N ALA A 34 17.04 -1.41 1.70
CA ALA A 34 18.23 -1.92 2.36
C ALA A 34 19.52 -1.30 1.80
N GLN A 35 19.59 -1.10 0.48
CA GLN A 35 20.71 -0.44 -0.19
C GLN A 35 20.82 1.03 0.18
N ARG A 36 19.71 1.76 0.06
CA ARG A 36 19.61 3.18 0.40
C ARG A 36 19.99 3.43 1.86
N LEU A 37 19.52 2.59 2.78
CA LEU A 37 19.86 2.68 4.20
C LEU A 37 21.35 2.49 4.47
N GLY A 38 21.98 1.47 3.88
CA GLY A 38 23.40 1.23 4.09
C GLY A 38 24.27 2.35 3.54
N ILE A 39 23.99 2.81 2.31
CA ILE A 39 24.73 3.91 1.68
C ILE A 39 24.58 5.19 2.52
N ALA A 40 23.38 5.50 3.00
CA ALA A 40 23.14 6.65 3.87
C ALA A 40 23.88 6.58 5.22
N LEU A 41 24.17 5.37 5.72
CA LEU A 41 24.92 5.14 6.95
C LEU A 41 26.45 5.05 6.74
N GLY A 42 26.92 5.18 5.50
CA GLY A 42 28.33 5.32 5.15
C GLY A 42 29.03 4.08 4.62
N VAL A 43 28.33 2.97 4.31
CA VAL A 43 28.95 1.84 3.59
C VAL A 43 28.99 2.08 2.09
N GLU A 44 30.01 1.57 1.40
CA GLU A 44 30.23 1.80 -0.04
C GLU A 44 29.12 1.18 -0.90
N SER A 45 28.75 -0.06 -0.56
CA SER A 45 27.68 -0.76 -1.26
C SER A 45 27.02 -1.81 -0.38
N VAL A 46 25.79 -2.14 -0.75
CA VAL A 46 25.00 -3.21 -0.14
C VAL A 46 24.48 -4.11 -1.24
N GLU A 47 24.77 -5.40 -1.12
CA GLU A 47 24.20 -6.44 -1.97
C GLU A 47 23.15 -7.20 -1.17
N CYS A 48 21.99 -7.44 -1.78
CA CYS A 48 20.91 -8.16 -1.14
C CYS A 48 20.35 -9.24 -2.05
N ALA A 49 20.30 -10.47 -1.53
CA ALA A 49 19.66 -11.61 -2.18
C ALA A 49 18.47 -12.06 -1.32
N LEU A 50 17.31 -12.12 -1.95
CA LEU A 50 16.06 -12.54 -1.31
C LEU A 50 15.70 -13.94 -1.77
N THR A 51 15.28 -14.78 -0.82
CA THR A 51 14.63 -16.06 -1.08
C THR A 51 13.28 -16.09 -0.38
N ALA A 52 12.44 -17.09 -0.67
CA ALA A 52 11.13 -17.21 -0.01
C ALA A 52 11.25 -17.27 1.52
N ASN A 53 12.30 -17.91 2.05
CA ASN A 53 12.46 -18.21 3.47
C ASN A 53 13.67 -17.54 4.13
N ALA A 54 14.41 -16.70 3.41
CA ALA A 54 15.58 -16.02 3.96
C ALA A 54 15.92 -14.73 3.22
N VAL A 55 16.51 -13.80 3.98
CA VAL A 55 17.18 -12.60 3.48
C VAL A 55 18.68 -12.78 3.69
N VAL A 56 19.45 -12.64 2.61
CA VAL A 56 20.91 -12.60 2.65
C VAL A 56 21.32 -11.20 2.26
N LEU A 57 22.13 -10.56 3.09
CA LEU A 57 22.60 -9.19 2.86
C LEU A 57 24.09 -9.11 3.14
N THR A 58 24.77 -8.40 2.26
CA THR A 58 26.20 -8.19 2.29
C THR A 58 26.49 -6.70 2.24
N THR A 59 27.28 -6.19 3.17
CA THR A 59 27.78 -4.80 3.15
C THR A 59 29.26 -4.79 2.83
N LEU A 60 29.68 -3.93 1.90
CA LEU A 60 31.07 -3.73 1.52
C LEU A 60 31.56 -2.37 2.04
N SER A 61 32.76 -2.34 2.63
CA SER A 61 33.43 -1.14 3.13
C SER A 61 34.92 -1.38 3.25
N ASP A 62 35.76 -0.46 2.78
CA ASP A 62 37.22 -0.48 2.97
C ASP A 62 37.85 -1.86 2.65
N ASN A 63 37.46 -2.46 1.52
CA ASN A 63 37.87 -3.81 1.09
C ASN A 63 37.42 -4.98 2.00
N HIS A 64 36.60 -4.71 3.01
CA HIS A 64 35.99 -5.70 3.90
C HIS A 64 34.53 -5.95 3.56
N CYS A 65 34.16 -7.22 3.57
CA CYS A 65 32.84 -7.70 3.23
C CYS A 65 32.23 -8.42 4.44
N ILE A 66 31.03 -8.00 4.85
CA ILE A 66 30.27 -8.66 5.92
C ILE A 66 28.94 -9.15 5.35
N THR A 67 28.77 -10.47 5.28
CA THR A 67 27.53 -11.12 4.85
C THR A 67 26.76 -11.67 6.06
N THR A 68 25.46 -11.42 6.08
CA THR A 68 24.54 -11.89 7.11
C THR A 68 23.28 -12.49 6.48
N ALA A 69 22.93 -13.70 6.90
CA ALA A 69 21.68 -14.35 6.53
C ALA A 69 20.68 -14.34 7.71
N ARG A 70 19.39 -14.12 7.42
CA ARG A 70 18.29 -14.24 8.39
C ARG A 70 17.14 -15.01 7.78
N LYS A 71 16.56 -15.91 8.57
CA LYS A 71 15.36 -16.65 8.20
C LYS A 71 14.15 -15.70 8.19
N ASN A 72 13.36 -15.78 7.14
CA ASN A 72 12.09 -15.10 7.01
C ASN A 72 10.96 -15.96 7.57
N THR A 73 9.97 -15.32 8.18
CA THR A 73 8.71 -15.96 8.58
C THR A 73 7.61 -14.97 8.25
N ASP A 74 6.80 -15.31 7.26
CA ASP A 74 5.73 -14.44 6.77
C ASP A 74 4.74 -14.12 7.90
N LYS A 75 4.47 -12.83 8.10
CA LYS A 75 3.54 -12.31 9.12
C LYS A 75 2.26 -11.73 8.50
N GLY A 76 2.10 -11.87 7.19
CA GLY A 76 1.00 -11.30 6.42
C GLY A 76 1.19 -9.82 6.12
N ILE A 77 0.30 -9.30 5.26
CA ILE A 77 0.37 -7.93 4.73
C ILE A 77 0.08 -6.91 5.84
N ASN A 78 1.01 -5.98 6.03
CA ASN A 78 0.83 -4.84 6.92
C ASN A 78 1.44 -3.57 6.32
N MET A 79 0.63 -2.79 5.62
CA MET A 79 1.10 -1.61 4.90
C MET A 79 1.57 -0.48 5.83
N GLN A 80 1.09 -0.44 7.08
CA GLN A 80 1.62 0.48 8.09
C GLN A 80 3.09 0.16 8.39
N MET A 81 3.43 -1.10 8.63
CA MET A 81 4.83 -1.51 8.89
C MET A 81 5.74 -1.16 7.71
N VAL A 82 5.32 -1.48 6.48
CA VAL A 82 6.09 -1.16 5.27
C VAL A 82 6.33 0.35 5.17
N THR A 83 5.27 1.14 5.37
CA THR A 83 5.33 2.61 5.33
C THR A 83 6.25 3.18 6.42
N ASP A 84 6.17 2.69 7.65
CA ASP A 84 6.96 3.22 8.75
C ASP A 84 8.45 2.87 8.60
N VAL A 85 8.77 1.67 8.12
CA VAL A 85 10.16 1.30 7.78
C VAL A 85 10.70 2.22 6.67
N GLN A 86 9.93 2.45 5.61
CA GLN A 86 10.33 3.36 4.53
C GLN A 86 10.60 4.78 5.06
N ARG A 87 9.75 5.31 5.95
CA ARG A 87 9.94 6.63 6.55
C ARG A 87 11.21 6.71 7.40
N ILE A 88 11.56 5.64 8.12
CA ILE A 88 12.81 5.59 8.87
C ILE A 88 14.01 5.67 7.92
N VAL A 89 14.01 4.87 6.85
CA VAL A 89 15.09 4.89 5.85
C VAL A 89 15.23 6.29 5.22
N ILE A 90 14.12 6.88 4.80
CA ILE A 90 14.12 8.22 4.18
C ILE A 90 14.62 9.29 5.16
N ALA A 91 14.29 9.17 6.45
CA ALA A 91 14.81 10.09 7.46
C ALA A 91 16.32 9.92 7.71
N VAL A 92 16.85 8.70 7.61
CA VAL A 92 18.31 8.46 7.64
C VAL A 92 18.98 9.08 6.42
N GLU A 93 18.39 8.95 5.23
CA GLU A 93 18.92 9.57 4.00
C GLU A 93 18.96 11.09 4.04
N HIS A 94 17.98 11.71 4.70
CA HIS A 94 17.97 13.16 4.94
C HIS A 94 18.86 13.58 6.12
N HIS A 95 19.71 12.69 6.64
CA HIS A 95 20.60 12.91 7.77
C HIS A 95 19.88 13.36 9.06
N LEU A 96 18.61 12.98 9.23
CA LEU A 96 17.83 13.30 10.43
C LEU A 96 18.03 12.26 11.54
N TYR A 97 18.41 11.02 11.18
CA TYR A 97 18.61 9.91 12.11
C TYR A 97 19.97 9.25 11.91
N ASP A 98 20.69 9.06 13.01
CA ASP A 98 21.90 8.24 13.07
C ASP A 98 21.58 6.75 13.22
N LEU A 99 22.60 5.90 13.08
CA LEU A 99 22.51 4.44 13.22
C LEU A 99 21.75 4.00 14.48
N GLU A 100 22.06 4.57 15.64
CA GLU A 100 21.43 4.21 16.92
C GLU A 100 19.94 4.57 16.95
N ILE A 101 19.58 5.75 16.41
CA ILE A 101 18.20 6.22 16.35
C ILE A 101 17.40 5.36 15.37
N ALA A 102 17.98 5.04 14.21
CA ALA A 102 17.38 4.15 13.22
C ALA A 102 17.10 2.78 13.82
N GLN A 103 18.10 2.17 14.48
CA GLN A 103 17.94 0.87 15.13
C GLN A 103 16.85 0.90 16.20
N ARG A 104 16.88 1.91 17.10
CA ARG A 104 15.88 2.05 18.17
C ARG A 104 14.46 2.22 17.61
N LYS A 105 14.29 2.98 16.52
CA LYS A 105 12.98 3.16 15.88
C LYS A 105 12.50 1.87 15.22
N LEU A 106 13.38 1.14 14.53
CA LEU A 106 13.05 -0.16 13.93
C LEU A 106 12.64 -1.20 14.99
N ASP A 107 13.31 -1.22 16.15
CA ASP A 107 12.99 -2.13 17.27
C ASP A 107 11.65 -1.80 17.94
N GLN A 108 11.24 -0.53 17.90
CA GLN A 108 9.97 -0.07 18.48
C GLN A 108 8.76 -0.24 17.56
N LEU A 109 8.97 -0.63 16.28
CA LEU A 109 7.88 -0.82 15.34
C LEU A 109 6.94 -1.94 15.79
N LYS A 110 5.64 -1.64 15.84
CA LYS A 110 4.59 -2.60 16.15
C LYS A 110 3.57 -2.64 15.01
N PRO A 111 3.16 -3.84 14.56
CA PRO A 111 2.18 -3.97 13.49
C PRO A 111 0.83 -3.45 13.96
N LEU A 112 0.27 -2.48 13.23
CA LEU A 112 -1.10 -2.02 13.42
C LEU A 112 -2.06 -3.17 13.10
N LYS A 113 -3.03 -3.40 13.98
CA LYS A 113 -4.12 -4.35 13.75
C LYS A 113 -5.44 -3.65 14.03
N TYR A 114 -6.30 -3.55 13.02
CA TYR A 114 -7.66 -3.06 13.22
C TYR A 114 -8.49 -4.06 14.02
N ASN A 115 -9.51 -3.56 14.73
CA ASN A 115 -10.44 -4.43 15.45
C ASN A 115 -11.15 -5.36 14.46
N ARG A 116 -11.10 -6.67 14.71
CA ARG A 116 -11.66 -7.70 13.82
C ARG A 116 -13.14 -7.47 13.54
N TRP A 117 -13.90 -7.03 14.54
CA TRP A 117 -15.33 -6.73 14.38
C TRP A 117 -15.59 -5.56 13.42
N LEU A 118 -14.76 -4.52 13.47
CA LEU A 118 -14.86 -3.39 12.55
C LEU A 118 -14.54 -3.84 11.12
N VAL A 119 -13.50 -4.66 10.94
CA VAL A 119 -13.13 -5.20 9.62
C VAL A 119 -14.26 -6.07 9.05
N VAL A 120 -14.83 -6.97 9.86
CA VAL A 120 -15.95 -7.84 9.44
C VAL A 120 -17.18 -7.01 9.07
N PHE A 121 -17.52 -6.02 9.89
CA PHE A 121 -18.62 -5.10 9.60
C PHE A 121 -18.41 -4.36 8.27
N MET A 122 -17.20 -3.82 8.06
CA MET A 122 -16.85 -3.14 6.82
C MET A 122 -16.85 -4.07 5.60
N ILE A 123 -16.43 -5.33 5.74
CA ILE A 123 -16.52 -6.32 4.67
C ILE A 123 -17.99 -6.57 4.31
N GLY A 124 -18.87 -6.76 5.29
CA GLY A 124 -20.31 -6.91 5.04
C GLY A 124 -20.91 -5.70 4.30
N LEU A 125 -20.55 -4.49 4.73
CA LEU A 125 -20.97 -3.24 4.09
C LEU A 125 -20.41 -3.11 2.66
N SER A 126 -19.17 -3.55 2.44
CA SER A 126 -18.52 -3.60 1.12
C SER A 126 -19.22 -4.55 0.17
N CYS A 127 -19.58 -5.76 0.65
CA CYS A 127 -20.32 -6.73 -0.15
C CYS A 127 -21.71 -6.22 -0.53
N ALA A 128 -22.41 -5.54 0.38
CA ALA A 128 -23.70 -4.90 0.09
C ALA A 128 -23.56 -3.78 -0.96
N ALA A 129 -22.52 -2.95 -0.84
CA ALA A 129 -22.22 -1.90 -1.82
C ALA A 129 -21.88 -2.47 -3.20
N PHE A 130 -21.09 -3.55 -3.27
CA PHE A 130 -20.81 -4.23 -4.54
C PHE A 130 -22.06 -4.82 -5.18
N ALA A 131 -22.94 -5.46 -4.41
CA ALA A 131 -24.20 -6.00 -4.93
C ALA A 131 -25.08 -4.91 -5.56
N HIS A 132 -25.08 -3.71 -4.97
CA HIS A 132 -25.76 -2.54 -5.52
C HIS A 132 -25.10 -2.00 -6.80
N LEU A 133 -23.77 -1.88 -6.82
CA LEU A 133 -23.01 -1.43 -8.00
C LEU A 133 -23.21 -2.41 -9.18
N SER A 134 -23.17 -3.71 -8.93
CA SER A 134 -23.36 -4.76 -9.94
C SER A 134 -24.81 -4.96 -10.42
N GLY A 135 -25.78 -4.15 -9.98
CA GLY A 135 -27.13 -4.13 -10.54
C GLY A 135 -28.16 -5.08 -9.90
N GLY A 136 -28.09 -5.35 -8.58
CA GLY A 136 -29.11 -6.15 -7.89
C GLY A 136 -30.46 -5.43 -7.65
N ASP A 137 -31.60 -6.14 -7.86
CA ASP A 137 -32.95 -5.56 -7.93
C ASP A 137 -33.74 -5.40 -6.60
N TRP A 138 -34.44 -4.24 -6.55
CA TRP A 138 -35.75 -3.82 -6.01
C TRP A 138 -36.22 -4.01 -4.56
N ILE A 139 -35.66 -4.88 -3.71
CA ILE A 139 -36.02 -4.86 -2.25
C ILE A 139 -35.10 -3.94 -1.43
N ILE A 140 -33.92 -3.60 -1.97
CA ILE A 140 -32.90 -2.74 -1.32
C ILE A 140 -33.09 -1.26 -1.73
N CYS A 141 -33.76 -1.00 -2.85
CA CYS A 141 -34.11 0.34 -3.36
C CYS A 141 -35.18 1.09 -2.53
N GLY A 142 -35.90 0.42 -1.62
CA GLY A 142 -37.08 1.00 -0.97
C GLY A 142 -36.81 2.18 -0.02
N ILE A 143 -35.57 2.39 0.43
CA ILE A 143 -35.23 3.41 1.44
C ILE A 143 -34.43 4.59 0.83
N THR A 144 -33.82 4.42 -0.35
CA THR A 144 -32.86 5.38 -0.94
C THR A 144 -33.41 6.20 -2.11
N ILE A 145 -34.68 6.04 -2.46
CA ILE A 145 -35.31 6.83 -3.52
C ILE A 145 -35.77 8.17 -2.93
N PHE A 146 -34.98 9.24 -3.08
CA PHE A 146 -35.49 10.39 -3.83
C PHE A 146 -34.51 11.50 -4.26
N MET A 147 -33.27 11.65 -3.74
CA MET A 147 -32.61 12.97 -3.98
C MET A 147 -31.08 13.03 -3.95
N LEU A 148 -30.30 12.04 -4.43
CA LEU A 148 -28.83 12.23 -4.51
C LEU A 148 -28.06 11.27 -5.46
N LYS A 149 -28.55 11.07 -6.70
CA LYS A 149 -28.05 10.07 -7.67
C LYS A 149 -26.56 10.10 -8.09
N LEU A 150 -25.78 11.12 -7.72
CA LEU A 150 -24.33 11.15 -7.99
C LEU A 150 -23.48 10.97 -6.72
N LEU A 151 -24.00 11.38 -5.56
CA LEU A 151 -23.25 11.34 -4.30
C LEU A 151 -23.36 9.95 -3.64
N ASP A 152 -24.49 9.26 -3.83
CA ASP A 152 -24.70 7.91 -3.32
C ASP A 152 -23.72 6.91 -3.98
N ASP A 153 -23.57 6.95 -5.31
CA ASP A 153 -22.67 6.02 -6.03
C ASP A 153 -21.18 6.22 -5.66
N MET A 154 -20.77 7.46 -5.37
CA MET A 154 -19.43 7.77 -4.86
C MET A 154 -19.19 7.20 -3.46
N LEU A 155 -20.19 7.29 -2.58
CA LEU A 155 -20.16 6.70 -1.23
C LEU A 155 -20.07 5.17 -1.31
N PHE A 156 -20.86 4.56 -2.20
CA PHE A 156 -20.83 3.11 -2.41
C PHE A 156 -19.52 2.61 -3.03
N ALA A 157 -18.80 3.41 -3.82
CA ALA A 157 -17.46 3.06 -4.29
C ALA A 157 -16.37 3.23 -3.19
N ALA A 158 -16.54 4.21 -2.30
CA ALA A 158 -15.59 4.49 -1.22
C ALA A 158 -15.61 3.41 -0.12
N ILE A 159 -16.79 2.86 0.19
CA ILE A 159 -16.97 1.84 1.23
C ILE A 159 -16.08 0.60 0.98
N PRO A 160 -16.14 -0.08 -0.20
CA PRO A 160 -15.29 -1.22 -0.47
C PRO A 160 -13.81 -0.89 -0.45
N ALA A 161 -13.42 0.28 -0.98
CA ALA A 161 -12.03 0.71 -0.95
C ALA A 161 -11.52 0.82 0.49
N VAL A 162 -12.31 1.40 1.40
CA VAL A 162 -11.95 1.46 2.83
C VAL A 162 -11.94 0.07 3.45
N GLY A 163 -12.91 -0.80 3.13
CA GLY A 163 -12.96 -2.19 3.59
C GLY A 163 -11.68 -2.96 3.27
N PHE A 164 -11.24 -2.94 2.00
CA PHE A 164 -9.98 -3.57 1.58
C PHE A 164 -8.75 -2.91 2.19
N ALA A 165 -8.72 -1.59 2.32
CA ALA A 165 -7.61 -0.88 2.95
C ALA A 165 -7.44 -1.27 4.43
N LEU A 166 -8.55 -1.49 5.15
CA LEU A 166 -8.53 -1.99 6.53
C LEU A 166 -7.99 -3.42 6.62
N VAL A 167 -8.37 -4.29 5.68
CA VAL A 167 -7.83 -5.67 5.59
C VAL A 167 -6.31 -5.67 5.44
N PHE A 168 -5.76 -4.76 4.64
CA PHE A 168 -4.31 -4.62 4.44
C PHE A 168 -3.58 -3.81 5.53
N ASN A 169 -4.28 -3.44 6.61
CA ASN A 169 -3.77 -2.62 7.70
C ASN A 169 -3.10 -1.31 7.20
N VAL A 170 -3.74 -0.64 6.24
CA VAL A 170 -3.29 0.67 5.72
C VAL A 170 -3.29 1.72 6.84
N PRO A 171 -2.31 2.66 6.86
CA PRO A 171 -2.28 3.76 7.81
C PRO A 171 -3.63 4.49 7.94
N PRO A 172 -4.10 4.85 9.14
CA PRO A 172 -5.38 5.53 9.31
C PRO A 172 -5.41 6.90 8.62
N LYS A 173 -4.26 7.58 8.53
CA LYS A 173 -4.11 8.84 7.78
C LYS A 173 -4.28 8.63 6.26
N ALA A 174 -3.94 7.45 5.74
CA ALA A 174 -4.03 7.11 4.33
C ALA A 174 -5.44 6.68 3.90
N LEU A 175 -6.25 6.13 4.81
CA LEU A 175 -7.61 5.64 4.52
C LEU A 175 -8.51 6.68 3.83
N LYS A 176 -8.44 7.94 4.25
CA LYS A 176 -9.23 9.03 3.65
C LYS A 176 -8.90 9.23 2.17
N TYR A 177 -7.63 9.08 1.81
CA TYR A 177 -7.18 9.21 0.42
C TYR A 177 -7.59 8.00 -0.41
N CYS A 178 -7.63 6.80 0.15
CA CYS A 178 -8.15 5.61 -0.53
C CYS A 178 -9.63 5.79 -0.91
N ALA A 179 -10.44 6.34 0.00
CA ALA A 179 -11.84 6.67 -0.27
C ALA A 179 -12.01 7.72 -1.37
N ILE A 180 -11.22 8.80 -1.32
CA ILE A 180 -11.24 9.88 -2.32
C ILE A 180 -10.80 9.37 -3.69
N LEU A 181 -9.73 8.58 -3.77
CA LEU A 181 -9.23 7.99 -5.00
C LEU A 181 -10.27 7.05 -5.65
N ALA A 182 -10.93 6.22 -4.85
CA ALA A 182 -11.99 5.33 -5.34
C ALA A 182 -13.17 6.14 -5.90
N ALA A 183 -13.60 7.19 -5.19
CA ALA A 183 -14.67 8.07 -5.64
C ALA A 183 -14.29 8.81 -6.94
N LEU A 184 -13.07 9.34 -7.05
CA LEU A 184 -12.58 9.99 -8.27
C LEU A 184 -12.50 9.04 -9.46
N GLY A 185 -12.03 7.81 -9.24
CA GLY A 185 -11.98 6.79 -10.28
C GLY A 185 -13.37 6.44 -10.79
N HIS A 186 -14.34 6.26 -9.88
CA HIS A 186 -15.72 5.98 -10.25
C HIS A 186 -16.36 7.16 -11.01
N VAL A 187 -16.21 8.40 -10.53
CA VAL A 187 -16.71 9.60 -11.23
C VAL A 187 -16.12 9.73 -12.63
N THR A 188 -14.80 9.52 -12.77
CA THR A 188 -14.12 9.59 -14.08
C THR A 188 -14.72 8.56 -15.04
N ARG A 189 -14.92 7.33 -14.57
CA ARG A 189 -15.52 6.26 -15.36
C ARG A 189 -16.94 6.61 -15.79
N THR A 190 -17.80 7.01 -14.85
CA THR A 190 -19.21 7.32 -15.11
C THR A 190 -19.36 8.48 -16.08
N LEU A 191 -18.53 9.52 -15.97
CA LEU A 191 -18.54 10.66 -16.89
C LEU A 191 -18.15 10.24 -18.33
N LEU A 192 -17.13 9.40 -18.48
CA LEU A 192 -16.69 8.92 -19.79
C LEU A 192 -17.74 8.03 -20.46
N LEU A 193 -18.40 7.17 -19.68
CA LEU A 193 -19.52 6.37 -20.16
C LEU A 193 -20.69 7.24 -20.63
N HIS A 194 -20.95 8.36 -19.93
CA HIS A 194 -22.01 9.30 -20.31
C HIS A 194 -21.74 10.03 -21.64
N ILE A 195 -20.48 10.07 -22.08
CA ILE A 195 -20.03 10.62 -23.38
C ILE A 195 -19.98 9.51 -24.45
N ASN A 196 -20.60 8.34 -24.20
CA ASN A 196 -20.60 7.16 -25.07
C ASN A 196 -19.21 6.57 -25.36
N MET A 197 -18.25 6.78 -24.45
CA MET A 197 -16.94 6.14 -24.58
C MET A 197 -17.05 4.64 -24.25
N PRO A 198 -16.41 3.73 -25.03
CA PRO A 198 -16.43 2.31 -24.73
C PRO A 198 -15.90 2.01 -23.32
N ILE A 199 -16.50 1.02 -22.65
CA ILE A 199 -16.19 0.64 -21.26
C ILE A 199 -14.70 0.36 -21.02
N VAL A 200 -14.01 -0.19 -22.02
CA VAL A 200 -12.57 -0.47 -21.98
C VAL A 200 -11.78 0.84 -21.81
N PHE A 201 -12.06 1.86 -22.62
CA PHE A 201 -11.39 3.15 -22.54
C PHE A 201 -11.80 3.93 -21.29
N ALA A 202 -13.08 3.90 -20.91
CA ALA A 202 -13.55 4.56 -19.70
C ALA A 202 -12.85 4.01 -18.44
N THR A 203 -12.71 2.68 -18.35
CA THR A 203 -12.03 2.01 -17.22
C THR A 203 -10.51 2.24 -17.26
N PHE A 204 -9.91 2.24 -18.46
CA PHE A 204 -8.50 2.61 -18.66
C PHE A 204 -8.21 4.01 -18.11
N PHE A 205 -8.94 5.04 -18.54
CA PHE A 205 -8.72 6.40 -18.07
C PHE A 205 -9.00 6.57 -16.58
N ALA A 206 -10.05 5.92 -16.04
CA ALA A 206 -10.35 5.94 -14.61
C ALA A 206 -9.20 5.33 -13.77
N THR A 207 -8.68 4.17 -14.19
CA THR A 207 -7.54 3.52 -13.52
C THR A 207 -6.24 4.30 -13.69
N CYS A 208 -6.02 4.96 -14.84
CA CYS A 208 -4.92 5.90 -15.01
C CYS A 208 -5.01 7.05 -14.00
N VAL A 209 -6.18 7.66 -13.82
CA VAL A 209 -6.37 8.73 -12.82
C VAL A 209 -6.08 8.23 -11.41
N ILE A 210 -6.60 7.06 -11.02
CA ILE A 210 -6.29 6.45 -9.72
C ILE A 210 -4.78 6.19 -9.58
N GLY A 211 -4.14 5.68 -10.62
CA GLY A 211 -2.71 5.36 -10.64
C GLY A 211 -1.83 6.61 -10.49
N PHE A 212 -2.02 7.61 -11.35
CA PHE A 212 -1.25 8.86 -11.30
C PHE A 212 -1.44 9.60 -9.97
N LEU A 213 -2.69 9.75 -9.51
CA LEU A 213 -2.96 10.41 -8.23
C LEU A 213 -2.46 9.57 -7.05
N GLY A 214 -2.59 8.25 -7.10
CA GLY A 214 -2.09 7.34 -6.07
C GLY A 214 -0.57 7.40 -5.91
N VAL A 215 0.19 7.43 -7.01
CA VAL A 215 1.65 7.60 -7.01
C VAL A 215 2.05 9.02 -6.58
N HIS A 216 1.28 10.04 -6.97
CA HIS A 216 1.55 11.40 -6.51
C HIS A 216 1.34 11.53 -5.00
N LEU A 217 0.25 10.96 -4.47
CA LEU A 217 -0.05 10.94 -3.05
C LEU A 217 0.96 10.09 -2.26
N SER A 218 1.48 9.00 -2.83
CA SER A 218 2.49 8.17 -2.16
C SER A 218 3.78 8.95 -1.88
N HIS A 219 4.21 9.79 -2.83
CA HIS A 219 5.34 10.70 -2.64
C HIS A 219 5.08 11.73 -1.54
N ARG A 220 3.87 12.31 -1.48
CA ARG A 220 3.52 13.32 -0.48
C ARG A 220 3.38 12.76 0.94
N TYR A 221 2.88 11.54 1.08
CA TYR A 221 2.63 10.91 2.39
C TYR A 221 3.74 9.95 2.85
N LEU A 222 4.81 9.80 2.04
CA LEU A 222 5.91 8.87 2.26
C LEU A 222 5.37 7.49 2.65
N ALA A 223 4.40 7.02 1.88
CA ALA A 223 3.70 5.76 2.10
C ALA A 223 3.70 4.97 0.80
N HIS A 224 3.75 3.64 0.90
CA HIS A 224 3.89 2.80 -0.27
C HIS A 224 2.70 2.96 -1.25
N PRO A 225 2.91 3.16 -2.57
CA PRO A 225 1.81 3.37 -3.53
C PRO A 225 0.71 2.30 -3.47
N LYS A 226 1.13 1.04 -3.29
CA LYS A 226 0.25 -0.13 -3.10
C LYS A 226 -0.78 0.03 -1.98
N ALA A 227 -0.49 0.83 -0.94
CA ALA A 227 -1.43 1.10 0.14
C ALA A 227 -2.66 1.90 -0.33
N PHE A 228 -2.54 2.64 -1.44
CA PHE A 228 -3.59 3.49 -1.99
C PHE A 228 -4.25 2.87 -3.23
N THR A 229 -3.44 2.47 -4.22
CA THR A 229 -3.93 2.10 -5.54
C THR A 229 -4.68 0.77 -5.55
N VAL A 230 -4.20 -0.24 -4.83
CA VAL A 230 -4.84 -1.58 -4.80
C VAL A 230 -6.26 -1.49 -4.24
N ALA A 231 -6.43 -0.79 -3.12
CA ALA A 231 -7.74 -0.64 -2.50
C ALA A 231 -8.72 0.17 -3.39
N ALA A 232 -8.23 1.22 -4.07
CA ALA A 232 -9.05 2.12 -4.86
C ALA A 232 -9.46 1.56 -6.24
N ILE A 233 -8.71 0.61 -6.80
CA ILE A 233 -9.01 0.01 -8.12
C ILE A 233 -10.10 -1.06 -8.04
N ILE A 234 -10.22 -1.78 -6.92
CA ILE A 234 -11.18 -2.92 -6.79
C ILE A 234 -12.63 -2.53 -7.09
N PRO A 235 -13.15 -1.37 -6.63
CA PRO A 235 -14.46 -0.87 -7.04
C PRO A 235 -14.63 -0.71 -8.55
N CYS A 236 -13.59 -0.21 -9.24
CA CYS A 236 -13.64 0.02 -10.69
C CYS A 236 -13.70 -1.29 -11.51
N LEU A 237 -13.26 -2.43 -10.97
CA LEU A 237 -13.28 -3.71 -11.68
C LEU A 237 -14.64 -4.43 -11.58
N HIS A 238 -15.33 -4.34 -10.43
CA HIS A 238 -16.58 -5.10 -10.21
C HIS A 238 -17.84 -4.44 -10.78
N ASP A 239 -17.73 -3.20 -11.24
CA ASP A 239 -18.81 -2.43 -11.85
C ASP A 239 -18.98 -2.76 -13.36
N GLN A 240 -18.47 -3.90 -13.83
CA GLN A 240 -18.42 -4.23 -15.27
C GLN A 240 -19.78 -4.72 -15.84
N LYS A 241 -20.73 -5.14 -15.01
CA LYS A 241 -21.98 -5.79 -15.45
C LYS A 241 -23.17 -4.88 -15.78
N ARG A 242 -23.09 -3.56 -15.55
CA ARG A 242 -24.26 -2.67 -15.65
C ARG A 242 -24.62 -2.23 -17.08
N ILE A 243 -23.85 -2.59 -18.12
CA ILE A 243 -24.03 -2.00 -19.48
C ILE A 243 -24.15 -3.05 -20.61
N GLU A 244 -23.97 -4.36 -20.35
CA GLU A 244 -24.29 -5.42 -21.34
C GLU A 244 -25.80 -5.69 -21.49
N LEU A 245 -26.66 -4.88 -20.87
CA LEU A 245 -28.12 -4.95 -20.99
C LEU A 245 -28.74 -3.83 -21.85
N ILE A 246 -27.91 -3.07 -22.57
CA ILE A 246 -28.35 -2.00 -23.50
C ILE A 246 -28.04 -2.35 -24.98
N ASP A 247 -27.37 -3.48 -25.24
CA ASP A 247 -27.24 -4.05 -26.60
C ASP A 247 -28.18 -5.26 -26.80
#